data_AF-A0A943JKQ5-F1
#
_entry.id   AF-A0A943JKQ5-F1
#
_cell.length_a   1.000
_cell.length_b   1.000
_cell.length_c   1.000
_cell.angle_alpha   90.00
_cell.angle_beta   90.00
_cell.angle_gamma   90.00
#
_symmetry.space_group_name_H-M   'P 1'
#
loop_
_entity.id
_entity.type
_entity.pdbx_description
1 polymer ?
#
loop_
_entity_poly.entity_id
_entity_poly.type
_entity_poly.pdbx_seq_one_letter_code
_entity_poly.pdbx_strand_id
1 'polypeptide(L)'
;MSEIVRKIKEELLKRCDAYNKKYGYDFWNDHIKYVVKNSIELAEKYDADVEIVELGALLHDIAMPSEIGPREEHNIYGAKIADELLTKLNYPEDRKERVKECILRHRGSKDLLRNTIEEKCVADADVIAHFDCIPSLFHLAFGKNEMGMSIKEGSEFVKKKLNRDYNKLSERTREELKDRYENIMKVLFIEK
;
A
#
# COMPACT_ATOMS: atom_id res chain seq x y z
N MET A 1 -17.49 -0.86 -10.89
CA MET A 1 -16.13 -0.48 -11.32
C MET A 1 -16.26 0.42 -12.55
N SER A 2 -15.75 1.63 -12.48
CA SER A 2 -15.81 2.59 -13.60
C SER A 2 -14.80 2.24 -14.68
N GLU A 3 -15.04 2.75 -15.89
CA GLU A 3 -14.17 2.54 -17.06
C GLU A 3 -12.74 3.04 -16.81
N ILE A 4 -12.58 4.12 -16.03
CA ILE A 4 -11.25 4.65 -15.70
C ILE A 4 -10.49 3.72 -14.75
N VAL A 5 -11.14 3.22 -13.70
CA VAL A 5 -10.56 2.25 -12.76
C VAL A 5 -10.08 1.00 -13.51
N ARG A 6 -10.90 0.49 -14.44
CA ARG A 6 -10.53 -0.66 -15.27
C ARG A 6 -9.26 -0.40 -16.08
N LYS A 7 -9.16 0.75 -16.76
CA LYS A 7 -7.99 1.13 -17.57
C LYS A 7 -6.73 1.30 -16.71
N ILE A 8 -6.86 1.94 -15.54
CA ILE A 8 -5.74 2.10 -14.60
C ILE A 8 -5.26 0.75 -14.07
N LYS A 9 -6.19 -0.14 -13.71
CA LYS A 9 -5.84 -1.50 -13.27
C LYS A 9 -5.12 -2.28 -14.36
N GLU A 10 -5.58 -2.21 -15.60
CA GLU A 10 -4.91 -2.87 -16.74
C GLU A 10 -3.49 -2.33 -16.97
N GLU A 11 -3.30 -1.01 -16.87
CA GLU A 11 -1.97 -0.38 -16.99
C GLU A 11 -1.03 -0.79 -15.84
N LEU A 12 -1.53 -0.82 -14.61
CA LEU A 12 -0.78 -1.29 -13.45
C LEU A 12 -0.35 -2.76 -13.61
N LEU A 13 -1.29 -3.63 -13.98
CA LEU A 13 -1.01 -5.07 -14.15
C LEU A 13 0.09 -5.30 -15.18
N LYS A 14 0.11 -4.56 -16.30
CA LYS A 14 1.20 -4.66 -17.29
C LYS A 14 2.56 -4.33 -16.69
N ARG A 15 2.63 -3.32 -15.81
CA ARG A 15 3.87 -2.91 -15.13
C ARG A 15 4.31 -3.97 -14.12
N CYS A 16 3.38 -4.47 -13.32
CA CYS A 16 3.63 -5.55 -12.38
C CYS A 16 4.12 -6.82 -13.08
N ASP A 17 3.49 -7.22 -14.19
CA ASP A 17 3.89 -8.39 -14.98
C ASP A 17 5.29 -8.24 -15.59
N ALA A 18 5.63 -7.04 -16.09
CA ALA A 18 6.95 -6.75 -16.62
C ALA A 18 8.03 -6.84 -15.52
N TYR A 19 7.75 -6.27 -14.34
CA TYR A 19 8.65 -6.33 -13.20
C TYR A 19 8.83 -7.78 -12.70
N ASN A 20 7.74 -8.53 -12.56
CA ASN A 20 7.76 -9.92 -12.11
C ASN A 20 8.59 -10.80 -13.06
N LYS A 21 8.44 -10.65 -14.38
CA LYS A 21 9.27 -11.39 -15.35
C LYS A 21 10.77 -11.10 -15.22
N LYS A 22 11.13 -9.90 -14.77
CA LYS A 22 12.52 -9.44 -14.65
C LYS A 22 13.16 -9.81 -13.31
N TYR A 23 12.39 -9.73 -12.22
CA TYR A 23 12.90 -9.82 -10.85
C TYR A 23 12.28 -10.93 -10.00
N GLY A 24 11.21 -11.56 -10.46
CA GLY A 24 10.50 -12.63 -9.76
C GLY A 24 9.66 -12.18 -8.56
N TYR A 25 9.36 -10.88 -8.46
CA TYR A 25 8.49 -10.31 -7.43
C TYR A 25 7.20 -9.78 -8.04
N ASP A 26 6.05 -10.20 -7.49
CA ASP A 26 4.73 -9.85 -8.01
C ASP A 26 4.04 -8.81 -7.13
N PHE A 27 4.27 -7.53 -7.45
CA PHE A 27 3.65 -6.42 -6.72
C PHE A 27 2.12 -6.51 -6.62
N TRP A 28 1.45 -7.03 -7.65
CA TRP A 28 0.00 -7.16 -7.63
C TRP A 28 -0.43 -8.24 -6.66
N ASN A 29 0.13 -9.45 -6.80
CA ASN A 29 -0.29 -10.61 -6.02
C ASN A 29 0.23 -10.65 -4.59
N ASP A 30 1.34 -9.97 -4.30
CA ASP A 30 1.98 -10.03 -2.99
C ASP A 30 1.64 -8.81 -2.12
N HIS A 31 1.10 -7.72 -2.72
CA HIS A 31 0.78 -6.49 -2.01
C HIS A 31 -0.48 -5.76 -2.51
N ILE A 32 -0.45 -5.19 -3.71
CA ILE A 32 -1.41 -4.16 -4.13
C ILE A 32 -2.87 -4.67 -4.15
N LYS A 33 -3.11 -5.94 -4.52
CA LYS A 33 -4.47 -6.49 -4.53
C LYS A 33 -5.14 -6.48 -3.14
N TYR A 34 -4.37 -6.68 -2.08
CA TYR A 34 -4.86 -6.63 -0.70
C TYR A 34 -5.20 -5.21 -0.32
N VAL A 35 -4.32 -4.25 -0.67
CA VAL A 35 -4.57 -2.81 -0.46
C VAL A 35 -5.86 -2.38 -1.15
N VAL A 36 -6.06 -2.74 -2.42
CA VAL A 36 -7.29 -2.40 -3.16
C VAL A 36 -8.53 -2.97 -2.48
N LYS A 37 -8.51 -4.27 -2.14
CA LYS A 37 -9.63 -4.93 -1.46
C LYS A 37 -9.98 -4.21 -0.15
N ASN A 38 -9.00 -4.03 0.74
CA ASN A 38 -9.22 -3.41 2.05
C ASN A 38 -9.63 -1.94 1.90
N SER A 39 -9.10 -1.22 0.90
CA SER A 39 -9.43 0.18 0.64
C SER A 39 -10.90 0.36 0.27
N ILE A 40 -11.45 -0.52 -0.58
CA ILE A 40 -12.87 -0.50 -0.95
C ILE A 40 -13.75 -0.80 0.26
N GLU A 41 -13.42 -1.85 1.04
CA GLU A 41 -14.17 -2.21 2.24
C GLU A 41 -14.18 -1.06 3.28
N LEU A 42 -13.04 -0.39 3.48
CA LEU A 42 -12.95 0.78 4.36
C LEU A 42 -13.71 1.98 3.79
N ALA A 43 -13.66 2.22 2.48
CA ALA A 43 -14.36 3.34 1.86
C ALA A 43 -15.87 3.23 2.02
N GLU A 44 -16.43 2.04 1.77
CA GLU A 44 -17.86 1.76 1.96
C GLU A 44 -18.26 1.94 3.43
N LYS A 45 -17.41 1.47 4.35
CA LYS A 45 -17.66 1.53 5.78
C LYS A 45 -17.58 2.93 6.37
N TYR A 46 -16.67 3.76 5.85
CA TYR A 46 -16.41 5.10 6.37
C TYR A 46 -17.04 6.22 5.53
N ASP A 47 -17.90 5.86 4.58
CA ASP A 47 -18.60 6.79 3.70
C ASP A 47 -17.63 7.69 2.90
N ALA A 48 -16.55 7.08 2.39
CA ALA A 48 -15.57 7.72 1.54
C ALA A 48 -15.92 7.53 0.05
N ASP A 49 -15.37 8.37 -0.83
CA ASP A 49 -15.52 8.20 -2.28
C ASP A 49 -14.77 6.96 -2.77
N VAL A 50 -15.51 5.87 -2.98
CA VAL A 50 -14.97 4.55 -3.36
C VAL A 50 -14.10 4.61 -4.61
N GLU A 51 -14.47 5.41 -5.62
CA GLU A 51 -13.67 5.49 -6.85
C GLU A 51 -12.32 6.18 -6.61
N ILE A 52 -12.28 7.25 -5.82
CA ILE A 52 -11.04 7.92 -5.46
C ILE A 52 -10.14 7.01 -4.62
N VAL A 53 -10.72 6.31 -3.65
CA VAL A 53 -10.00 5.36 -2.79
C VAL A 53 -9.46 4.18 -3.61
N GLU A 54 -10.26 3.61 -4.51
CA GLU A 54 -9.83 2.51 -5.37
C GLU A 54 -8.69 2.93 -6.32
N LEU A 55 -8.79 4.11 -6.93
CA LEU A 55 -7.70 4.66 -7.77
C LEU A 55 -6.44 4.95 -6.95
N GLY A 56 -6.59 5.53 -5.75
CA GLY A 56 -5.48 5.77 -4.82
C GLY A 56 -4.78 4.46 -4.43
N ALA A 57 -5.55 3.42 -4.12
CA ALA A 57 -5.04 2.10 -3.77
C ALA A 57 -4.35 1.39 -4.94
N LEU A 58 -4.88 1.49 -6.16
CA LEU A 58 -4.22 0.95 -7.35
C LEU A 58 -2.87 1.63 -7.62
N LEU A 59 -2.78 2.94 -7.38
CA LEU A 59 -1.64 3.76 -7.79
C LEU A 59 -0.63 4.05 -6.68
N HIS A 60 -0.91 3.72 -5.42
CA HIS A 60 -0.08 4.14 -4.27
C HIS A 60 1.40 3.77 -4.43
N ASP A 61 1.66 2.57 -4.94
CA ASP A 61 3.00 2.00 -5.14
C ASP A 61 3.43 1.92 -6.61
N ILE A 62 2.68 2.49 -7.57
CA ILE A 62 2.92 2.28 -9.02
C ILE A 62 4.34 2.63 -9.47
N ALA A 63 5.03 3.54 -8.80
CA ALA A 63 6.42 3.88 -9.12
C ALA A 63 7.38 2.69 -8.96
N MET A 64 7.08 1.76 -8.04
CA MET A 64 7.89 0.57 -7.77
C MET A 64 7.95 -0.39 -8.97
N PRO A 65 6.83 -0.96 -9.47
CA PRO A 65 6.86 -1.79 -10.68
C PRO A 65 7.19 -0.99 -11.95
N SER A 66 7.11 0.34 -11.92
CA SER A 66 7.53 1.19 -13.04
C SER A 66 9.04 1.41 -13.11
N GLU A 67 9.79 1.09 -12.05
CA GLU A 67 11.22 1.40 -11.93
C GLU A 67 11.53 2.91 -12.09
N ILE A 68 10.63 3.78 -11.60
CA ILE A 68 10.76 5.24 -11.74
C ILE A 68 11.07 5.88 -10.39
N GLY A 69 12.23 6.54 -10.33
CA GLY A 69 12.68 7.26 -9.13
C GLY A 69 13.25 6.33 -8.05
N PRO A 70 13.83 6.90 -6.98
CA PRO A 70 14.32 6.13 -5.84
C PRO A 70 13.15 5.50 -5.05
N ARG A 71 13.39 4.30 -4.50
CA ARG A 71 12.41 3.51 -3.72
C ARG A 71 11.88 4.29 -2.51
N GLU A 72 12.68 5.18 -1.93
CA GLU A 72 12.32 6.00 -0.76
C GLU A 72 11.28 7.08 -1.09
N GLU A 73 11.20 7.47 -2.36
CA GLU A 73 10.33 8.52 -2.88
C GLU A 73 9.23 7.98 -3.81
N HIS A 74 8.95 6.67 -3.79
CA HIS A 74 7.91 6.08 -4.65
C HIS A 74 6.55 6.76 -4.48
N ASN A 75 6.24 7.34 -3.32
CA ASN A 75 5.00 8.09 -3.12
C ASN A 75 4.96 9.39 -3.96
N ILE A 76 6.10 10.07 -4.09
CA ILE A 76 6.25 11.29 -4.90
C ILE A 76 6.20 10.95 -6.38
N TYR A 77 6.96 9.94 -6.82
CA TYR A 77 6.96 9.52 -8.22
C TYR A 77 5.66 8.82 -8.62
N GLY A 78 5.02 8.10 -7.70
CA GLY A 78 3.73 7.47 -7.88
C GLY A 78 2.64 8.52 -8.12
N ALA A 79 2.64 9.60 -7.35
CA ALA A 79 1.73 10.73 -7.57
C ALA A 79 1.95 11.42 -8.93
N LYS A 80 3.21 11.55 -9.39
CA LYS A 80 3.51 12.07 -10.74
C LYS A 80 2.99 11.15 -11.84
N ILE A 81 3.21 9.84 -11.71
CA ILE A 81 2.70 8.84 -12.66
C ILE A 81 1.17 8.85 -12.67
N ALA A 82 0.54 8.94 -11.51
CA ALA A 82 -0.91 9.03 -11.38
C ALA A 82 -1.46 10.28 -12.08
N ASP A 83 -0.83 11.44 -11.88
CA ASP A 83 -1.19 12.68 -12.58
C ASP A 83 -1.16 12.51 -14.09
N GLU A 84 -0.08 11.93 -14.64
CA GLU A 84 0.06 11.70 -16.07
C GLU A 84 -1.00 10.72 -16.62
N LEU A 85 -1.22 9.59 -15.94
CA LEU A 85 -2.17 8.57 -16.38
C LEU A 85 -3.61 9.07 -16.33
N LEU A 86 -4.01 9.73 -15.24
CA LEU A 86 -5.36 10.24 -15.06
C LEU A 86 -5.65 11.42 -15.99
N THR A 87 -4.66 12.29 -16.25
CA THR A 87 -4.79 13.37 -17.22
C THR A 87 -5.00 12.82 -18.64
N LYS A 88 -4.26 11.79 -19.05
CA LYS A 88 -4.46 11.12 -20.36
C LYS A 88 -5.85 10.50 -20.52
N LEU A 89 -6.49 10.15 -19.42
CA LEU A 89 -7.84 9.59 -19.38
C LEU A 89 -8.93 10.65 -19.20
N ASN A 90 -8.58 11.94 -19.21
CA ASN A 90 -9.48 13.07 -18.97
C ASN A 90 -10.24 12.95 -17.64
N TYR A 91 -9.58 12.46 -16.58
CA TYR A 91 -10.19 12.40 -15.26
C TYR A 91 -10.34 13.82 -14.69
N PRO A 92 -11.48 14.16 -14.02
CA PRO A 92 -11.69 15.50 -13.48
C PRO A 92 -10.58 15.96 -12.53
N GLU A 93 -10.13 17.20 -12.69
CA GLU A 93 -8.95 17.73 -12.00
C GLU A 93 -9.10 17.71 -10.47
N ASP A 94 -10.29 18.04 -9.97
CA ASP A 94 -10.64 18.04 -8.54
C ASP A 94 -10.55 16.62 -7.94
N ARG A 95 -11.01 15.61 -8.69
CA ARG A 95 -10.95 14.20 -8.27
C ARG A 95 -9.54 13.65 -8.40
N LYS A 96 -8.81 14.02 -9.46
CA LYS A 96 -7.42 13.63 -9.70
C LYS A 96 -6.52 14.08 -8.55
N GLU A 97 -6.71 15.31 -8.06
CA GLU A 97 -5.92 15.82 -6.95
C GLU A 97 -6.16 15.03 -5.66
N ARG A 98 -7.41 14.65 -5.37
CA ARG A 98 -7.72 13.79 -4.22
C ARG A 98 -7.06 12.40 -4.32
N VAL A 99 -7.00 11.81 -5.52
CA VAL A 99 -6.27 10.56 -5.75
C VAL A 99 -4.77 10.75 -5.49
N LYS A 100 -4.18 11.83 -5.99
CA LYS A 100 -2.76 12.15 -5.77
C LYS A 100 -2.43 12.34 -4.30
N GLU A 101 -3.29 13.03 -3.53
CA GLU A 101 -3.10 13.20 -2.08
C GLU A 101 -3.13 11.86 -1.34
N CYS A 102 -4.01 10.92 -1.72
CA CYS A 102 -4.01 9.56 -1.19
C CYS A 102 -2.66 8.88 -1.42
N ILE A 103 -2.11 8.99 -2.64
CA ILE A 103 -0.81 8.39 -3.01
C ILE A 103 0.34 9.10 -2.28
N LEU A 104 0.33 10.42 -2.15
CA LEU A 104 1.41 11.15 -1.47
C LEU A 104 1.48 10.81 0.02
N ARG A 105 0.32 10.62 0.66
CA ARG A 105 0.18 10.51 2.13
C ARG A 105 -0.02 9.08 2.64
N HIS A 106 -0.07 8.07 1.76
CA HIS A 106 -0.27 6.68 2.22
C HIS A 106 0.88 6.20 3.12
N ARG A 107 2.13 6.60 2.83
CA ARG A 107 3.30 6.10 3.55
C ARG A 107 3.27 6.50 5.02
N GLY A 108 3.07 5.51 5.88
CA GLY A 108 3.23 5.70 7.32
C GLY A 108 4.63 6.17 7.72
N SER A 109 5.69 5.88 6.96
CA SER A 109 7.07 6.26 7.33
C SER A 109 7.38 7.77 7.28
N LYS A 110 6.52 8.57 6.63
CA LYS A 110 6.61 10.03 6.64
C LYS A 110 5.49 10.56 7.52
N ASP A 111 5.80 11.55 8.37
CA ASP A 111 4.83 12.12 9.32
C ASP A 111 3.91 13.13 8.61
N LEU A 112 3.21 12.67 7.58
CA LEU A 112 2.26 13.46 6.82
C LEU A 112 0.87 13.27 7.43
N LEU A 113 0.26 14.38 7.85
CA LEU A 113 -1.13 14.38 8.32
C LEU A 113 -2.06 13.90 7.20
N ARG A 114 -2.96 12.97 7.53
CA ARG A 114 -4.03 12.47 6.66
C ARG A 114 -5.28 13.32 6.91
N ASN A 115 -5.60 14.19 5.96
CA ASN A 115 -6.60 15.23 6.10
C ASN A 115 -8.00 14.77 5.70
N THR A 116 -8.08 13.85 4.73
CA THR A 116 -9.35 13.35 4.19
C THR A 116 -9.66 11.93 4.65
N ILE A 117 -10.92 11.51 4.48
CA ILE A 117 -11.31 10.13 4.80
C ILE A 117 -10.73 9.14 3.78
N GLU A 118 -10.59 9.55 2.53
CA GLU A 118 -9.99 8.75 1.46
C GLU A 118 -8.52 8.46 1.73
N GLU A 119 -7.74 9.47 2.13
CA GLU A 119 -6.33 9.30 2.54
C GLU A 119 -6.21 8.31 3.69
N LYS A 120 -7.12 8.37 4.68
CA LYS A 120 -7.15 7.43 5.81
C LYS A 120 -7.48 6.02 5.35
N CYS A 121 -8.45 5.84 4.46
CA CYS A 121 -8.83 4.53 3.94
C CYS A 121 -7.67 3.85 3.21
N VAL A 122 -7.01 4.54 2.27
CA VAL A 122 -5.89 3.96 1.51
C VAL A 122 -4.72 3.64 2.43
N ALA A 123 -4.39 4.53 3.36
CA ALA A 123 -3.24 4.34 4.24
C ALA A 123 -3.48 3.26 5.31
N ASP A 124 -4.71 3.13 5.81
CA ASP A 124 -5.07 2.03 6.73
C ASP A 124 -5.12 0.69 5.97
N ALA A 125 -5.62 0.67 4.74
CA ALA A 125 -5.63 -0.51 3.90
C ALA A 125 -4.22 -1.02 3.54
N ASP A 126 -3.28 -0.11 3.29
CA ASP A 126 -1.86 -0.43 3.09
C ASP A 126 -1.25 -1.10 4.32
N VAL A 127 -1.61 -0.60 5.52
CA VAL A 127 -1.23 -1.26 6.78
C VAL A 127 -1.86 -2.65 6.88
N ILE A 128 -3.16 -2.80 6.66
CA ILE A 128 -3.85 -4.10 6.76
C ILE A 128 -3.24 -5.12 5.78
N ALA A 129 -2.84 -4.70 4.57
CA ALA A 129 -2.22 -5.58 3.59
C ALA A 129 -0.93 -6.25 4.10
N HIS A 130 -0.14 -5.56 4.93
CA HIS A 130 1.03 -6.17 5.58
C HIS A 130 0.66 -7.29 6.56
N PHE A 131 -0.54 -7.24 7.16
CA PHE A 131 -1.07 -8.32 7.99
C PHE A 131 -1.75 -9.42 7.16
N ASP A 132 -2.28 -9.10 5.97
CA ASP A 132 -2.84 -10.07 5.01
C ASP A 132 -1.78 -10.92 4.33
N CYS A 133 -0.60 -10.35 4.11
CA CYS A 133 0.51 -11.01 3.41
C CYS A 133 1.82 -10.84 4.18
N ILE A 134 1.88 -11.35 5.42
CA ILE A 134 3.13 -11.38 6.20
C ILE A 134 4.33 -11.96 5.42
N PRO A 135 4.18 -13.00 4.57
CA PRO A 135 5.29 -13.49 3.75
C PRO A 135 5.98 -12.44 2.89
N SER A 136 5.29 -11.38 2.42
CA SER A 136 5.92 -10.29 1.68
C SER A 136 6.90 -9.49 2.55
N LEU A 137 6.62 -9.36 3.86
CA LEU A 137 7.55 -8.75 4.82
C LEU A 137 8.78 -9.62 5.07
N PHE A 138 8.59 -10.94 5.08
CA PHE A 138 9.70 -11.88 5.18
C PHE A 138 10.58 -11.85 3.94
N HIS A 139 9.96 -11.76 2.74
CA HIS A 139 10.71 -11.56 1.50
C HIS A 139 11.55 -10.28 1.56
N LEU A 140 10.96 -9.16 1.99
CA LEU A 140 11.68 -7.91 2.15
C LEU A 140 12.86 -8.02 3.13
N ALA A 141 12.65 -8.62 4.30
CA ALA A 141 13.66 -8.70 5.35
C ALA A 141 14.80 -9.66 5.00
N PHE A 142 14.46 -10.88 4.56
CA PHE A 142 15.42 -11.98 4.40
C PHE A 142 15.86 -12.19 2.95
N GLY A 143 15.17 -11.59 1.97
CA GLY A 143 15.52 -11.70 0.56
C GLY A 143 16.92 -11.15 0.29
N LYS A 144 17.80 -11.98 -0.29
CA LYS A 144 19.19 -11.60 -0.57
C LYS A 144 19.30 -10.40 -1.52
N ASN A 145 18.35 -10.26 -2.44
CA ASN A 145 18.25 -9.14 -3.38
C ASN A 145 17.42 -7.97 -2.81
N GLU A 146 16.92 -8.11 -1.58
CA GLU A 146 16.19 -7.08 -0.82
C GLU A 146 17.10 -6.55 0.30
N MET A 147 16.78 -6.83 1.58
CA MET A 147 17.60 -6.38 2.72
C MET A 147 18.67 -7.38 3.16
N GLY A 148 18.53 -8.67 2.80
CA GLY A 148 19.53 -9.71 3.09
C GLY A 148 19.86 -9.90 4.58
N MET A 149 18.92 -9.64 5.48
CA MET A 149 19.15 -9.67 6.93
C MET A 149 19.33 -11.09 7.48
N SER A 150 20.06 -11.22 8.60
CA SER A 150 20.05 -12.45 9.39
C SER A 150 18.68 -12.72 10.03
N ILE A 151 18.44 -13.94 10.51
CA ILE A 151 17.19 -14.29 11.23
C ILE A 151 16.93 -13.34 12.39
N LYS A 152 17.96 -12.98 13.17
CA LYS A 152 17.81 -12.08 14.31
C LYS A 152 17.43 -10.67 13.87
N GLU A 153 18.14 -10.10 12.90
CA GLU A 153 17.91 -8.74 12.40
C GLU A 153 16.56 -8.62 11.69
N GLY A 154 16.25 -9.58 10.82
CA GLY A 154 14.99 -9.59 10.07
C GLY A 154 13.78 -9.80 10.98
N SER A 155 13.89 -10.67 12.00
CA SER A 155 12.81 -10.82 12.99
C SER A 155 12.54 -9.51 13.73
N GLU A 156 13.59 -8.80 14.16
CA GLU A 156 13.45 -7.51 14.83
C GLU A 156 12.91 -6.43 13.89
N PHE A 157 13.35 -6.43 12.62
CA PHE A 157 12.84 -5.52 11.59
C PHE A 157 11.33 -5.73 11.36
N VAL A 158 10.89 -6.97 11.16
CA VAL A 158 9.47 -7.27 10.92
C VAL A 158 8.64 -6.91 12.17
N LYS A 159 9.13 -7.25 13.37
CA LYS A 159 8.48 -6.87 14.64
C LYS A 159 8.28 -5.37 14.74
N LYS A 160 9.34 -4.59 14.51
CA LYS A 160 9.29 -3.11 14.52
C LYS A 160 8.35 -2.56 13.45
N LYS A 161 8.36 -3.14 12.25
CA LYS A 161 7.48 -2.72 11.16
C LYS A 161 6.01 -2.95 11.51
N LEU A 162 5.63 -4.15 11.95
CA LEU A 162 4.24 -4.45 12.33
C LEU A 162 3.76 -3.58 13.51
N ASN A 163 4.59 -3.37 14.53
CA ASN A 163 4.27 -2.44 15.63
C ASN A 163 4.02 -1.02 15.14
N ARG A 164 4.90 -0.51 14.27
CA ARG A 164 4.78 0.83 13.71
C ARG A 164 3.53 0.96 12.83
N ASP A 165 3.25 -0.05 12.03
CA ASP A 165 2.12 -0.06 11.11
C ASP A 165 0.79 -0.08 11.90
N TYR A 166 0.67 -0.95 12.92
CA TYR A 166 -0.49 -0.98 13.82
C TYR A 166 -0.75 0.36 14.54
N ASN A 167 0.31 0.99 15.07
CA ASN A 167 0.19 2.26 15.78
C ASN A 167 -0.22 3.45 14.89
N LYS A 168 -0.16 3.29 13.56
CA LYS A 168 -0.50 4.33 12.57
C LYS A 168 -1.88 4.17 11.95
N LEU A 169 -2.60 3.10 12.31
CA LEU A 169 -3.99 2.94 11.92
C LEU A 169 -4.84 4.06 12.52
N SER A 170 -5.89 4.46 11.79
CA SER A 170 -6.95 5.26 12.39
C SER A 170 -7.57 4.52 13.58
N GLU A 171 -8.14 5.27 14.53
CA GLU A 171 -8.68 4.71 15.77
C GLU A 171 -9.68 3.57 15.53
N ARG A 172 -10.60 3.77 14.58
CA ARG A 172 -11.64 2.77 14.23
C ARG A 172 -11.02 1.49 13.67
N THR A 173 -10.14 1.62 12.67
CA THR A 173 -9.48 0.47 12.05
C THR A 173 -8.54 -0.26 13.01
N ARG A 174 -7.87 0.49 13.89
CA ARG A 174 -6.97 -0.07 14.90
C ARG A 174 -7.70 -0.96 15.89
N GLU A 175 -8.85 -0.52 16.38
CA GLU A 175 -9.68 -1.31 17.30
C GLU A 175 -10.12 -2.63 16.65
N GLU A 176 -10.49 -2.58 15.37
CA GLU A 176 -10.92 -3.76 14.61
C GLU A 176 -9.78 -4.75 14.32
N LEU A 177 -8.57 -4.24 14.09
CA LEU A 177 -7.40 -5.07 13.82
C LEU A 177 -6.73 -5.61 15.08
N LYS A 178 -7.14 -5.15 16.28
CA LYS A 178 -6.45 -5.41 17.55
C LYS A 178 -6.20 -6.88 17.82
N ASP A 179 -7.25 -7.71 17.80
CA ASP A 179 -7.13 -9.14 18.11
C ASP A 179 -6.22 -9.85 17.11
N ARG A 180 -6.34 -9.49 15.82
CA ARG A 180 -5.51 -10.04 14.75
C ARG A 180 -4.04 -9.65 14.95
N TYR A 181 -3.77 -8.38 15.24
CA TYR A 181 -2.44 -7.88 15.54
C TYR A 181 -1.83 -8.60 16.74
N GLU A 182 -2.54 -8.68 17.87
CA GLU A 182 -2.05 -9.36 19.08
C GLU A 182 -1.72 -10.83 18.81
N ASN A 183 -2.58 -11.54 18.07
CA ASN A 183 -2.35 -12.94 17.73
C ASN A 183 -1.11 -13.12 16.86
N ILE A 184 -0.94 -12.28 15.83
CA ILE A 184 0.24 -12.31 14.96
C ILE A 184 1.51 -12.03 15.77
N MET A 185 1.48 -11.04 16.66
CA MET A 185 2.63 -10.69 17.49
C MET A 185 3.00 -11.82 18.46
N LYS A 186 2.02 -12.46 19.09
CA LYS A 186 2.22 -13.61 20.00
C LYS A 186 2.78 -14.83 19.28
N VAL A 187 2.29 -15.13 18.07
CA VAL A 187 2.71 -16.31 17.30
C VAL A 187 4.11 -16.13 16.71
N LEU A 188 4.41 -14.96 16.14
CA LEU A 188 5.68 -14.75 15.44
C LEU A 188 6.84 -14.37 16.36
N PHE A 189 6.57 -13.71 17.50
CA PHE A 189 7.61 -13.13 18.35
C PHE A 189 7.50 -13.58 19.80
N ILE A 190 7.66 -14.89 20.01
CA ILE A 190 7.69 -15.49 21.35
C ILE A 190 8.90 -14.96 22.12
N GLU A 191 8.67 -14.40 23.31
CA GLU A 191 9.75 -14.05 24.23
C GLU A 191 10.41 -15.35 24.72
N LYS A 192 11.71 -15.48 24.46
CA LYS A 192 12.53 -16.63 24.87
C LYS A 192 13.10 -16.42 26.26
#